data_AF-A0A1Y1S9F6-F1
#
_entry.id   AF-A0A1Y1S9F6-F1
#
_cell.length_a   1.000
_cell.length_b   1.000
_cell.length_c   1.000
_cell.angle_alpha   90.00
_cell.angle_beta   90.00
_cell.angle_gamma   90.00
#
_symmetry.space_group_name_H-M   'P 1'
#
loop_
_entity.id
_entity.type
_entity.pdbx_description
1 polymer ?
#
loop_
_entity_poly.entity_id
_entity_poly.type
_entity_poly.pdbx_seq_one_letter_code
_entity_poly.pdbx_strand_id
1 'polypeptide(L)'
;MGVAASANGAIVEGRGHVIKDVASLPLVVSDAISGLTKTRDAVEMLKNLKLGAELQKVKDSKTITCGKGKFRGRRYTRKTGLLLVHDQKSLPAFANIEGVELANVEHLNLLRLCPGGKLGRLILWTEGAFKRLESLFSNESKRGFEIPEKMVSCSDLDEYFYSPEIQSLITTPDLLPKGTCKKSAAEKKSVERAIAMW
;
A
#
# COMPACT_ATOMS: atom_id res chain seq x y z
N MET A 1 -8.75 -4.80 6.24
CA MET A 1 -7.77 -4.76 5.13
C MET A 1 -6.97 -3.46 5.06
N GLY A 2 -7.59 -2.26 5.01
CA GLY A 2 -6.84 -0.99 4.91
C GLY A 2 -5.75 -0.78 5.97
N VAL A 3 -6.06 -1.11 7.23
CA VAL A 3 -5.10 -1.08 8.34
C VAL A 3 -3.97 -2.09 8.13
N ALA A 4 -4.28 -3.35 7.79
CA ALA A 4 -3.27 -4.39 7.54
C ALA A 4 -2.31 -4.01 6.41
N ALA A 5 -2.82 -3.41 5.32
CA ALA A 5 -1.99 -2.97 4.20
C ALA A 5 -1.00 -1.84 4.55
N SER A 6 -1.29 -1.05 5.59
CA SER A 6 -0.38 0.01 6.06
C SER A 6 0.87 -0.52 6.77
N ALA A 7 0.84 -1.77 7.24
CA ALA A 7 2.01 -2.41 7.86
C ALA A 7 3.04 -2.87 6.80
N ASN A 8 2.62 -3.12 5.57
CA ASN A 8 3.51 -3.56 4.50
C ASN A 8 4.18 -2.38 3.80
N GLY A 9 5.50 -2.26 3.95
CA GLY A 9 6.30 -1.18 3.35
C GLY A 9 6.19 -1.12 1.83
N ALA A 10 6.14 -2.27 1.13
CA ALA A 10 6.05 -2.29 -0.33
C ALA A 10 4.75 -1.67 -0.85
N ILE A 11 3.63 -1.87 -0.13
CA ILE A 11 2.34 -1.28 -0.50
C ILE A 11 2.35 0.24 -0.23
N VAL A 12 2.96 0.66 0.89
CA VAL A 12 3.07 2.08 1.27
C VAL A 12 3.97 2.86 0.30
N GLU A 13 5.10 2.29 -0.09
CA GLU A 13 6.00 2.84 -1.10
C GLU A 13 5.36 2.82 -2.49
N GLY A 14 4.66 1.73 -2.85
CA GLY A 14 3.91 1.62 -4.11
C GLY A 14 2.78 2.64 -4.24
N ARG A 15 2.19 3.09 -3.12
CA ARG A 15 1.25 4.22 -3.10
C ARG A 15 1.95 5.58 -3.35
N GLY A 16 3.25 5.65 -3.09
CA GLY A 16 4.11 6.80 -3.36
C GLY A 16 4.53 7.58 -2.12
N HIS A 17 4.37 7.04 -0.90
CA HIS A 17 4.91 7.65 0.32
C HIS A 17 6.44 7.52 0.39
N VAL A 18 7.13 8.54 0.91
CA VAL A 18 8.59 8.51 1.07
C VAL A 18 8.93 7.87 2.41
N ILE A 19 9.33 6.59 2.39
CA ILE A 19 9.58 5.80 3.60
C ILE A 19 11.02 5.27 3.75
N LYS A 20 11.94 5.66 2.86
CA LYS A 20 13.31 5.11 2.79
C LYS A 20 14.10 5.21 4.10
N ASP A 21 13.93 6.31 4.83
CA ASP A 21 14.69 6.58 6.06
C ASP A 21 13.96 6.10 7.32
N VAL A 22 12.71 5.67 7.20
CA VAL A 22 11.86 5.27 8.33
C VAL A 22 12.36 3.93 8.89
N ALA A 23 12.43 3.81 10.22
CA ALA A 23 13.03 2.65 10.88
C ALA A 23 12.27 1.33 10.59
N SER A 24 10.96 1.32 10.81
CA SER A 24 10.12 0.13 10.61
C SER A 24 8.65 0.53 10.45
N LEU A 25 7.88 -0.30 9.76
CA LEU A 25 6.42 -0.23 9.73
C LEU A 25 5.86 -1.46 10.46
N PRO A 26 4.78 -1.32 11.25
CA PRO A 26 4.04 -0.09 11.58
C PRO A 26 4.82 0.84 12.53
N LEU A 27 4.60 2.16 12.40
CA LEU A 27 5.19 3.16 13.30
C LEU A 27 4.30 3.37 14.52
N VAL A 28 4.85 3.13 15.71
CA VAL A 28 4.17 3.32 17.00
C VAL A 28 5.00 4.24 17.88
N VAL A 29 4.35 5.19 18.55
CA VAL A 29 5.01 6.16 19.44
C VAL A 29 4.27 6.25 20.77
N SER A 30 5.01 6.57 21.84
CA SER A 30 4.46 6.79 23.17
C SER A 30 3.32 7.81 23.21
N ASP A 31 2.35 7.60 24.09
CA ASP A 31 1.20 8.50 24.28
C ASP A 31 1.58 9.89 24.82
N ALA A 32 2.84 10.12 25.21
CA ALA A 32 3.39 11.41 25.61
C ALA A 32 3.23 12.51 24.53
N ILE A 33 3.01 12.14 23.26
CA ILE A 33 2.68 13.07 22.17
C ILE A 33 1.48 13.96 22.51
N SER A 34 0.54 13.47 23.31
CA SER A 34 -0.63 14.23 23.75
C SER A 34 -0.33 15.47 24.55
N GLY A 35 0.79 15.50 25.28
CA GLY A 35 1.23 16.64 26.06
C GLY A 35 1.78 17.79 25.20
N LEU A 36 2.01 17.56 23.90
CA LEU A 36 2.51 18.60 23.00
C LEU A 36 1.41 19.62 22.72
N THR A 37 1.66 20.86 23.14
CA THR A 37 0.77 22.01 22.90
C THR A 37 1.21 22.85 21.71
N LYS A 38 2.52 22.91 21.44
CA LYS A 38 3.09 23.75 20.38
C LYS A 38 3.32 22.96 19.10
N THR A 39 2.90 23.55 17.98
CA THR A 39 3.07 22.98 16.64
C THR A 39 4.54 22.82 16.22
N ARG A 40 5.41 23.74 16.67
CA ARG A 40 6.85 23.67 16.41
C ARG A 40 7.45 22.36 16.93
N ASP A 41 7.11 22.03 18.18
CA ASP A 41 7.66 20.88 18.88
C ASP A 41 7.12 19.57 18.24
N ALA A 42 5.87 19.58 17.76
CA ALA A 42 5.31 18.48 16.97
C ALA A 42 6.01 18.29 15.61
N VAL A 43 6.38 19.36 14.91
CA VAL A 43 7.14 19.28 13.65
C VAL A 43 8.56 18.76 13.89
N GLU A 44 9.20 19.19 14.98
CA GLU A 44 10.53 18.70 15.37
C GLU A 44 10.51 17.21 15.69
N MET A 45 9.49 16.75 16.42
CA MET A 45 9.27 15.33 16.69
C MET A 45 9.11 14.50 15.40
N LEU A 46 8.30 14.96 14.44
CA LEU A 46 8.13 14.26 13.15
C LEU A 46 9.43 14.24 12.32
N LYS A 47 10.26 15.28 12.41
CA LYS A 47 11.59 15.30 11.78
C LYS A 47 12.54 14.29 12.43
N ASN A 48 12.51 14.17 13.76
CA ASN A 48 13.31 13.20 14.50
C ASN A 48 12.91 11.74 14.15
N LEU A 49 11.63 11.51 13.87
CA LEU A 49 11.12 10.24 13.34
C LEU A 49 11.43 10.02 11.84
N LYS A 50 12.24 10.90 11.22
CA LYS A 50 12.61 10.84 9.80
C LYS A 50 11.42 10.94 8.84
N LEU A 51 10.31 11.55 9.27
CA LEU A 51 9.11 11.81 8.44
C LEU A 51 9.16 13.19 7.77
N GLY A 52 10.25 13.94 7.93
CA GLY A 52 10.42 15.29 7.38
C GLY A 52 10.29 15.35 5.85
N ALA A 53 10.83 14.35 5.14
CA ALA A 53 10.76 14.29 3.67
C ALA A 53 9.32 14.14 3.17
N GLU A 54 8.49 13.34 3.85
CA GLU A 54 7.09 13.17 3.48
C GLU A 54 6.28 14.44 3.71
N LEU A 55 6.53 15.16 4.82
CA LEU A 55 5.89 16.45 5.07
C LEU A 55 6.28 17.48 4.00
N GLN A 56 7.56 17.55 3.65
CA GLN A 56 8.05 18.49 2.65
C GLN A 56 7.43 18.22 1.27
N LYS A 57 7.37 16.95 0.86
CA LYS A 57 6.69 16.53 -0.37
C LYS A 57 5.22 16.96 -0.42
N VAL A 58 4.49 16.92 0.69
CA VAL A 58 3.10 17.37 0.72
C VAL A 58 3.01 18.89 0.60
N LYS A 59 3.88 19.64 1.30
CA LYS A 59 3.97 21.11 1.19
C LYS A 59 4.24 21.55 -0.24
N ASP A 60 5.22 20.94 -0.89
CA ASP A 60 5.62 21.28 -2.26
C ASP A 60 4.57 20.89 -3.30
N SER A 61 3.66 19.96 -2.96
CA SER A 61 2.61 19.50 -3.88
C SER A 61 1.44 20.47 -4.05
N LYS A 62 1.38 21.55 -3.27
CA LYS A 62 0.27 22.49 -3.28
C LYS A 62 0.28 23.29 -4.58
N THR A 63 -0.71 23.05 -5.43
CA THR A 63 -0.85 23.67 -6.75
C THR A 63 -2.25 24.22 -6.96
N ILE A 64 -2.42 25.13 -7.92
CA ILE A 64 -3.74 25.68 -8.26
C ILE A 64 -4.49 24.66 -9.14
N THR A 65 -5.74 24.36 -8.78
CA THR A 65 -6.60 23.44 -9.52
C THR A 65 -6.87 23.94 -10.93
N CYS A 66 -6.68 23.06 -11.93
CA CYS A 66 -7.01 23.36 -13.32
C CYS A 66 -8.54 23.50 -13.54
N GLY A 67 -8.94 24.23 -14.59
CA GLY A 67 -10.34 24.36 -15.00
C GLY A 67 -11.16 25.37 -14.18
N LYS A 68 -12.49 25.23 -14.20
CA LYS A 68 -13.44 26.18 -13.58
C LYS A 68 -13.65 25.93 -12.07
N GLY A 69 -13.22 24.79 -11.54
CA GLY A 69 -13.37 24.44 -10.12
C GLY A 69 -12.69 25.43 -9.16
N LYS A 70 -11.61 26.09 -9.62
CA LYS A 70 -10.90 27.13 -8.85
C LYS A 70 -11.76 28.33 -8.46
N PHE A 71 -12.82 28.62 -9.21
CA PHE A 71 -13.77 29.70 -8.92
C PHE A 71 -14.86 29.28 -7.92
N ARG A 72 -15.04 27.99 -7.65
CA ARG A 72 -16.08 27.44 -6.76
C ARG A 72 -15.55 27.09 -5.36
N GLY A 73 -14.53 27.80 -4.88
CA GLY A 73 -13.91 27.55 -3.57
C GLY A 73 -12.97 26.34 -3.50
N ARG A 74 -12.63 25.70 -4.63
CA ARG A 74 -11.69 24.55 -4.71
C ARG A 74 -10.40 24.94 -5.43
N ARG A 75 -9.79 26.05 -5.00
CA ARG A 75 -8.65 26.67 -5.70
C ARG A 75 -7.36 25.85 -5.64
N TYR A 76 -7.12 25.10 -4.58
CA TYR A 76 -5.87 24.37 -4.37
C TYR A 76 -6.09 22.87 -4.27
N THR A 77 -5.16 22.10 -4.82
CA THR A 77 -5.01 20.66 -4.63
C THR A 77 -3.68 20.36 -3.96
N ARG A 78 -3.65 19.29 -3.15
CA ARG A 78 -2.45 18.81 -2.45
C ARG A 78 -2.47 17.29 -2.39
N LYS A 79 -1.30 16.67 -2.26
CA LYS A 79 -1.17 15.22 -2.01
C LYS A 79 -1.62 14.88 -0.58
N THR A 80 -2.08 13.65 -0.39
CA THR A 80 -2.38 13.12 0.94
C THR A 80 -1.09 12.68 1.62
N GLY A 81 -0.89 13.11 2.87
CA GLY A 81 0.30 12.74 3.65
C GLY A 81 0.03 11.70 4.74
N LEU A 82 0.71 11.89 5.87
CA LEU A 82 0.64 11.05 7.06
C LEU A 82 -0.77 11.01 7.65
N LEU A 83 -1.16 9.85 8.18
CA LEU A 83 -2.31 9.71 9.05
C LEU A 83 -1.80 9.44 10.47
N LEU A 84 -2.12 10.30 11.43
CA LEU A 84 -1.81 10.09 12.85
C LEU A 84 -3.08 9.58 13.53
N VAL A 85 -3.00 8.36 14.07
CA VAL A 85 -4.10 7.69 14.75
C VAL A 85 -3.85 7.70 16.25
N HIS A 86 -4.83 8.21 17.01
CA HIS A 86 -4.75 8.41 18.45
C HIS A 86 -6.04 7.95 19.16
N ASP A 87 -5.95 7.70 20.46
CA ASP A 87 -7.11 7.33 21.30
C ASP A 87 -7.72 8.53 22.07
N GLN A 88 -7.05 9.69 22.03
CA GLN A 88 -7.51 10.86 22.77
C GLN A 88 -8.58 11.68 22.04
N LYS A 89 -9.22 12.62 22.75
CA LYS A 89 -10.24 13.51 22.17
C LYS A 89 -9.70 14.40 21.05
N SER A 90 -8.51 14.97 21.22
CA SER A 90 -7.90 15.89 20.24
C SER A 90 -6.41 16.03 20.45
N LEU A 91 -5.68 16.33 19.37
CA LEU A 91 -4.25 16.63 19.36
C LEU A 91 -4.02 17.99 18.68
N PRO A 92 -4.15 19.10 19.43
CA PRO A 92 -4.15 20.45 18.84
C PRO A 92 -2.81 20.80 18.17
N ALA A 93 -1.69 20.34 18.69
CA ALA A 93 -0.37 20.61 18.12
C ALA A 93 -0.17 20.07 16.70
N PHE A 94 -0.96 19.08 16.28
CA PHE A 94 -0.86 18.47 14.95
C PHE A 94 -1.90 19.02 13.96
N ALA A 95 -2.89 19.78 14.43
CA ALA A 95 -4.02 20.22 13.61
C ALA A 95 -3.61 21.17 12.46
N ASN A 96 -2.56 21.97 12.64
CA ASN A 96 -2.12 22.98 11.66
C ASN A 96 -0.94 22.51 10.78
N ILE A 97 -0.54 21.23 10.87
CA ILE A 97 0.60 20.72 10.09
C ILE A 97 0.11 20.28 8.71
N GLU A 98 0.61 20.92 7.65
CA GLU A 98 0.30 20.50 6.28
C GLU A 98 0.78 19.06 6.03
N GLY A 99 -0.13 18.19 5.59
CA GLY A 99 0.17 16.80 5.30
C GLY A 99 0.04 15.84 6.48
N VAL A 100 -0.42 16.30 7.64
CA VAL A 100 -0.83 15.43 8.75
C VAL A 100 -2.35 15.46 8.85
N GLU A 101 -2.97 14.28 8.85
CA GLU A 101 -4.39 14.14 9.19
C GLU A 101 -4.53 13.34 10.48
N LEU A 102 -5.46 13.76 11.33
CA LEU A 102 -5.77 13.11 12.59
C LEU A 102 -6.92 12.14 12.42
N ALA A 103 -6.88 10.99 13.10
CA ALA A 103 -8.02 10.09 13.23
C ALA A 103 -8.08 9.49 14.64
N ASN A 104 -9.30 9.36 15.16
CA ASN A 104 -9.54 8.59 16.37
C ASN A 104 -9.67 7.10 16.00
N VAL A 105 -9.07 6.22 16.80
CA VAL A 105 -9.10 4.76 16.63
C VAL A 105 -10.53 4.23 16.66
N GLU A 106 -11.37 4.73 17.57
CA GLU A 106 -12.77 4.32 17.70
C GLU A 106 -13.61 4.68 16.46
N HIS A 107 -13.21 5.73 15.76
CA HIS A 107 -13.95 6.31 14.64
C HIS A 107 -13.08 6.38 13.38
N LEU A 108 -12.40 5.27 13.06
CA LEU A 108 -11.57 5.16 11.87
C LEU A 108 -12.41 5.15 10.59
N ASN A 109 -12.31 6.24 9.83
CA ASN A 109 -12.99 6.38 8.54
C ASN A 109 -12.18 5.76 7.40
N LEU A 110 -12.84 4.94 6.58
CA LEU A 110 -12.27 4.35 5.37
C LEU A 110 -11.72 5.39 4.39
N LEU A 111 -12.36 6.56 4.25
CA LEU A 111 -11.90 7.61 3.35
C LEU A 111 -10.56 8.22 3.79
N ARG A 112 -10.29 8.22 5.10
CA ARG A 112 -8.99 8.65 5.64
C ARG A 112 -7.95 7.54 5.53
N LEU A 113 -8.32 6.29 5.79
CA LEU A 113 -7.39 5.16 5.66
C LEU A 113 -6.98 4.89 4.20
N CYS A 114 -7.95 4.89 3.29
CA CYS A 114 -7.80 4.49 1.88
C CYS A 114 -8.35 5.58 0.94
N PRO A 115 -7.74 6.78 0.92
CA PRO A 115 -8.21 7.87 0.07
C PRO A 115 -8.04 7.50 -1.41
N GLY A 116 -9.09 7.75 -2.20
CA GLY A 116 -9.12 7.38 -3.61
C GLY A 116 -9.15 5.87 -3.87
N GLY A 117 -9.52 5.06 -2.88
CA GLY A 117 -9.63 3.60 -3.00
C GLY A 117 -8.29 2.86 -2.99
N LYS A 118 -7.17 3.55 -2.74
CA LYS A 118 -5.83 2.95 -2.67
C LYS A 118 -5.46 2.57 -1.24
N LEU A 119 -4.94 1.36 -1.07
CA LEU A 119 -4.43 0.83 0.19
C LEU A 119 -2.99 1.33 0.47
N GLY A 120 -2.49 1.14 1.70
CA GLY A 120 -1.10 1.47 2.04
C GLY A 120 -0.86 2.95 2.32
N ARG A 121 -1.69 3.56 3.18
CA ARG A 121 -1.36 4.88 3.74
C ARG A 121 -0.29 4.78 4.79
N LEU A 122 0.62 5.76 4.85
CA LEU A 122 1.57 5.89 5.94
C LEU A 122 0.80 6.31 7.21
N ILE A 123 0.81 5.44 8.22
CA ILE A 123 0.10 5.65 9.49
C ILE A 123 1.11 5.72 10.64
N LEU A 124 0.96 6.74 11.49
CA LEU A 124 1.64 6.87 12.78
C LEU A 124 0.62 6.56 13.88
N TRP A 125 0.91 5.53 14.69
CA TRP A 125 0.06 5.11 15.80
C TRP A 125 0.59 5.67 17.11
N THR A 126 -0.30 6.10 18.01
CA THR A 126 0.05 6.20 19.43
C THR A 126 -0.04 4.83 20.10
N GLU A 127 0.68 4.63 21.19
CA GLU A 127 0.75 3.35 21.90
C GLU A 127 -0.63 2.89 22.40
N GLY A 128 -1.39 3.76 23.06
CA GLY A 128 -2.74 3.46 23.53
C GLY A 128 -3.69 3.17 22.37
N ALA A 129 -3.53 3.89 21.26
CA ALA A 129 -4.29 3.64 20.03
C ALA A 129 -4.02 2.25 19.45
N PHE A 130 -2.76 1.82 19.44
CA PHE A 130 -2.37 0.53 18.92
C PHE A 130 -2.90 -0.62 19.80
N LYS A 131 -2.77 -0.50 21.13
CA LYS A 131 -3.34 -1.47 22.10
C LYS A 131 -4.86 -1.59 21.95
N ARG A 132 -5.55 -0.49 21.70
CA ARG A 132 -7.01 -0.48 21.57
C ARG A 132 -7.53 -1.12 20.28
N LEU A 133 -6.69 -1.33 19.26
CA LEU A 133 -7.10 -2.05 18.06
C LEU A 133 -7.49 -3.49 18.37
N GLU A 134 -6.77 -4.15 19.28
CA GLU A 134 -7.01 -5.54 19.65
C GLU A 134 -8.42 -5.73 20.23
N SER A 135 -8.80 -4.88 21.19
CA SER A 135 -10.15 -4.91 21.77
C SER A 135 -11.25 -4.53 20.78
N LEU A 136 -10.97 -3.61 19.85
CA LEU A 136 -11.95 -3.15 18.84
C LEU A 136 -12.27 -4.16 17.74
N PHE A 137 -11.34 -5.05 17.42
CA PHE A 137 -11.55 -6.13 16.45
C PHE A 137 -11.87 -7.48 17.11
N SER A 138 -11.95 -7.51 18.45
CA SER A 138 -12.51 -8.62 19.21
C SER A 138 -14.05 -8.63 19.15
N ASN A 139 -14.64 -9.80 19.34
CA ASN A 139 -16.09 -10.05 19.35
C ASN A 139 -16.85 -9.21 20.40
N GLU A 140 -16.17 -8.77 21.46
CA GLU A 140 -16.76 -7.98 22.55
C GLU A 140 -17.24 -6.60 22.08
N SER A 141 -16.43 -5.92 21.26
CA SER A 141 -16.71 -4.53 20.84
C SER A 141 -17.65 -4.48 19.64
N LYS A 142 -17.49 -5.41 18.68
CA LYS A 142 -18.26 -5.45 17.44
C LYS A 142 -19.06 -6.74 17.38
N ARG A 143 -20.32 -6.65 17.81
CA ARG A 143 -21.24 -7.80 17.82
C ARG A 143 -21.37 -8.38 16.41
N GLY A 144 -21.07 -9.68 16.28
CA GLY A 144 -21.19 -10.42 15.02
C GLY A 144 -20.10 -10.12 13.99
N PHE A 145 -18.99 -9.48 14.40
CA PHE A 145 -17.84 -9.26 13.53
C PHE A 145 -16.69 -10.19 13.92
N GLU A 146 -16.33 -11.07 13.00
CA GLU A 146 -15.14 -11.92 13.11
C GLU A 146 -14.13 -11.59 12.00
N ILE A 147 -12.85 -11.80 12.28
CA ILE A 147 -11.81 -11.63 11.28
C ILE A 147 -11.95 -12.78 10.27
N PRO A 148 -12.03 -12.49 8.96
CA PRO A 148 -12.19 -13.54 7.95
C PRO A 148 -10.96 -14.45 7.93
N GLU A 149 -11.21 -15.75 7.79
CA GLU A 149 -10.15 -16.74 7.62
C GLU A 149 -9.45 -16.59 6.27
N LYS A 150 -8.19 -17.02 6.22
CA LYS A 150 -7.42 -17.00 4.98
C LYS A 150 -7.89 -18.15 4.09
N MET A 151 -8.17 -17.85 2.82
CA MET A 151 -8.49 -18.87 1.81
C MET A 151 -7.28 -19.75 1.47
N VAL A 152 -6.08 -19.17 1.50
CA VAL A 152 -4.81 -19.86 1.21
C VAL A 152 -3.92 -19.77 2.45
N SER A 153 -3.31 -20.89 2.84
CA SER A 153 -2.40 -20.96 3.98
C SER A 153 -1.00 -20.44 3.65
N CYS A 154 -0.49 -20.73 2.44
CA CYS A 154 0.83 -20.31 1.96
C CYS A 154 0.82 -18.88 1.40
N SER A 155 1.88 -18.10 1.64
CA SER A 155 2.12 -16.79 1.02
C SER A 155 2.63 -16.91 -0.41
N ASP A 156 3.58 -17.83 -0.63
CA ASP A 156 4.36 -17.93 -1.86
C ASP A 156 4.00 -19.21 -2.59
N LEU A 157 3.02 -19.09 -3.49
CA LEU A 157 2.55 -20.21 -4.32
C LEU A 157 3.64 -20.71 -5.28
N ASP A 158 4.57 -19.84 -5.67
CA ASP A 158 5.68 -20.18 -6.55
C ASP A 158 6.62 -21.19 -5.88
N GLU A 159 7.01 -20.95 -4.63
CA GLU A 159 7.85 -21.90 -3.88
C GLU A 159 7.14 -23.25 -3.70
N TYR A 160 5.83 -23.20 -3.42
CA TYR A 160 5.01 -24.40 -3.33
C TYR A 160 5.01 -25.16 -4.66
N PHE A 161 4.84 -24.46 -5.79
CA PHE A 161 4.89 -25.06 -7.12
C PHE A 161 6.23 -25.74 -7.42
N TYR A 162 7.35 -25.15 -7.00
CA TYR A 162 8.69 -25.73 -7.17
C TYR A 162 9.04 -26.81 -6.15
N SER A 163 8.14 -27.16 -5.21
CA SER A 163 8.34 -28.26 -4.28
C SER A 163 8.54 -29.59 -5.01
N PRO A 164 9.45 -30.46 -4.55
CA PRO A 164 9.68 -31.78 -5.17
C PRO A 164 8.42 -32.64 -5.17
N GLU A 165 7.53 -32.46 -4.19
CA GLU A 165 6.26 -33.18 -4.11
C GLU A 165 5.40 -32.91 -5.34
N ILE A 166 5.25 -31.63 -5.73
CA ILE A 166 4.46 -31.22 -6.89
C ILE A 166 5.20 -31.54 -8.18
N GLN A 167 6.49 -31.23 -8.25
CA GLN A 167 7.30 -31.44 -9.45
C GLN A 167 7.42 -32.93 -9.81
N SER A 168 7.36 -33.85 -8.83
CA SER A 168 7.33 -35.28 -9.09
C SER A 168 6.05 -35.77 -9.77
N LEU A 169 4.94 -35.03 -9.64
CA LEU A 169 3.64 -35.35 -10.23
C LEU A 169 3.46 -34.73 -11.62
N ILE A 170 4.24 -33.70 -11.96
CA ILE A 170 4.13 -32.98 -13.23
C ILE A 170 4.90 -33.73 -14.32
N THR A 171 4.26 -33.88 -15.49
CA THR A 171 4.89 -34.48 -16.67
C THR A 171 5.89 -33.53 -17.32
N THR A 172 6.93 -34.07 -17.95
CA THR A 172 7.86 -33.29 -18.78
C THR A 172 7.13 -32.62 -19.94
N PRO A 173 7.48 -31.38 -20.31
CA PRO A 173 6.87 -30.69 -21.44
C PRO A 173 7.28 -31.31 -22.78
N ASP A 174 6.33 -31.41 -23.71
CA ASP A 174 6.60 -31.88 -25.07
C ASP A 174 7.31 -30.82 -25.92
N LEU A 175 8.36 -31.23 -26.63
CA LEU A 175 9.02 -30.38 -27.62
C LEU A 175 8.22 -30.37 -28.91
N LEU A 176 7.44 -29.31 -29.11
CA LEU A 176 6.69 -29.13 -30.34
C LEU A 176 7.60 -28.62 -31.48
N PRO A 177 7.51 -29.20 -32.68
CA PRO A 177 8.27 -28.71 -33.82
C PRO A 177 7.79 -27.30 -34.21
N LYS A 178 8.70 -26.48 -34.70
CA LYS A 178 8.39 -25.13 -35.14
C LYS A 178 7.45 -25.17 -36.36
N GLY A 179 6.19 -24.78 -36.17
CA GLY A 179 5.24 -24.66 -37.26
C GLY A 179 5.60 -23.50 -38.19
N THR A 180 5.80 -23.79 -39.49
CA THR A 180 6.00 -22.77 -40.52
C THR A 180 4.80 -22.72 -41.46
N CYS A 181 4.16 -21.56 -41.58
CA CYS A 181 2.99 -21.38 -42.47
C CYS A 181 3.37 -21.31 -43.96
N LYS A 182 4.64 -21.00 -44.28
CA LYS A 182 5.15 -20.94 -45.65
C LYS A 182 6.12 -22.09 -45.86
N LYS A 183 5.97 -22.79 -46.98
CA LYS A 183 6.92 -23.82 -47.40
C LYS A 183 8.31 -23.24 -47.49
N SER A 184 9.28 -23.88 -46.84
CA SER A 184 10.68 -23.50 -46.94
C SER A 184 11.19 -23.70 -48.37
N ALA A 185 12.26 -23.00 -48.75
CA ALA A 185 12.85 -23.16 -50.09
C ALA A 185 13.30 -24.61 -50.35
N ALA A 186 13.77 -25.31 -49.31
CA ALA A 186 14.15 -26.72 -49.38
C ALA A 186 12.93 -27.64 -49.59
N GLU A 187 11.82 -27.39 -48.91
CA GLU A 187 10.56 -28.13 -49.14
C GLU A 187 10.03 -27.93 -50.55
N LYS A 188 10.06 -26.69 -51.07
CA LYS A 188 9.67 -26.41 -52.47
C LYS A 188 10.54 -27.17 -53.47
N LYS A 189 11.85 -27.18 -53.27
CA LYS A 189 12.82 -27.89 -54.12
C LYS A 189 12.68 -29.41 -54.04
N SER A 190 12.27 -29.93 -52.88
CA SER A 190 11.95 -31.35 -52.68
C SER A 190 10.68 -31.76 -53.43
N VAL A 191 9.66 -30.91 -53.43
CA VAL A 191 8.43 -31.12 -54.23
C VAL A 191 8.75 -31.11 -55.72
N GLU A 192 9.56 -30.17 -56.21
CA GLU A 192 10.00 -30.13 -57.60
C GLU A 192 10.77 -31.39 -58.02
N ARG A 193 11.65 -31.91 -57.16
CA ARG A 193 12.36 -33.19 -57.39
C ARG A 193 11.41 -34.39 -57.46
N ALA A 194 10.41 -34.45 -56.59
CA ALA A 194 9.43 -35.55 -56.58
C ALA A 194 8.57 -35.56 -57.85
N ILE A 195 8.20 -34.38 -58.37
CA ILE A 195 7.47 -34.24 -59.64
C ILE A 195 8.32 -34.72 -60.81
N ALA A 196 9.63 -34.47 -60.80
CA ALA A 196 10.55 -34.85 -61.88
C ALA A 196 10.91 -36.36 -61.94
N MET A 197 10.47 -37.17 -60.96
CA MET A 197 10.69 -38.63 -60.93
C MET A 197 9.53 -39.44 -61.52
N TRP A 198 8.46 -38.78 -61.97
CA TRP A 198 7.36 -39.35 -62.73
C TRP A 198 7.47 -38.91 -64.19
#